data_AF-A0A519WAK7-F1
#
_entry.id   AF-A0A519WAK7-F1
#
_cell.length_a   1.000
_cell.length_b   1.000
_cell.length_c   1.000
_cell.angle_alpha   90.00
_cell.angle_beta   90.00
_cell.angle_gamma   90.00
#
_symmetry.space_group_name_H-M   'P 1'
#
loop_
_entity.id
_entity.type
_entity.pdbx_description
1 polymer ?
#
loop_
_entity_poly.entity_id
_entity_poly.type
_entity_poly.pdbx_seq_one_letter_code
_entity_poly.pdbx_strand_id
1 'polypeptide(L)'
;MNLPFLRVVKGTLILLLIDLLVIWLWAINSELGPGSAMVIYIVVPMALIINVIIGVILFFIKRAYSLLFFINCIVASLVTYWIFTSEMSNQYQGHFDNWSFNLKDTTYTITKFNKYNEFSMSYSEGSHSSVNFLDGKCEQKKDTILLTADSIRMFIHNDKLHNFRRSKIPIALKKIDN
;
A
#
# COMPACT_ATOMS: atom_id res chain seq x y z
N MET A 1 31.41 -28.86 -8.36
CA MET A 1 30.70 -27.82 -7.58
C MET A 1 31.31 -27.80 -6.18
N ASN A 2 32.01 -26.73 -5.78
CA ASN A 2 32.86 -26.72 -4.58
C ASN A 2 32.04 -26.73 -3.28
N LEU A 3 32.32 -27.69 -2.39
CA LEU A 3 31.73 -27.85 -1.05
C LEU A 3 31.60 -26.54 -0.22
N PRO A 4 32.59 -25.62 -0.19
CA PRO A 4 32.47 -24.37 0.54
C PRO A 4 31.42 -23.41 -0.06
N PHE A 5 31.22 -23.42 -1.38
CA PHE A 5 30.23 -22.57 -2.04
C PHE A 5 28.80 -22.97 -1.67
N LEU A 6 28.51 -24.28 -1.65
CA LEU A 6 27.18 -24.78 -1.27
C LEU A 6 26.80 -24.41 0.18
N ARG A 7 27.79 -24.41 1.08
CA ARG A 7 27.59 -24.04 2.50
C ARG A 7 27.28 -22.55 2.66
N VAL A 8 27.97 -21.71 1.90
CA VAL A 8 27.76 -20.26 1.85
C VAL A 8 26.35 -19.96 1.31
N VAL A 9 25.98 -20.55 0.18
CA VAL A 9 24.64 -20.37 -0.43
C VAL A 9 23.52 -20.81 0.51
N LYS A 10 23.63 -21.99 1.13
CA LYS A 10 22.63 -22.44 2.12
C LYS A 10 22.50 -21.48 3.31
N GLY A 11 23.63 -20.96 3.82
CA GLY A 11 23.64 -20.02 4.93
C GLY A 11 22.92 -18.71 4.60
N THR A 12 23.24 -18.12 3.44
CA THR A 12 22.57 -16.90 2.96
C THR A 12 21.08 -17.14 2.71
N LEU A 13 20.69 -18.30 2.18
CA LEU A 13 19.28 -18.60 1.90
C LEU A 13 18.45 -18.72 3.18
N ILE A 14 19.00 -19.33 4.24
CA ILE A 14 18.34 -19.43 5.55
C ILE A 14 18.17 -18.03 6.18
N LEU A 15 19.22 -17.20 6.12
CA LEU A 15 19.16 -15.83 6.64
C LEU A 15 18.09 -15.00 5.93
N LEU A 16 18.05 -15.09 4.60
CA LEU A 16 17.04 -14.41 3.80
C LEU A 16 15.62 -14.86 4.14
N LEU A 17 15.39 -16.16 4.38
CA LEU A 17 14.09 -16.66 4.81
C LEU A 17 13.67 -16.12 6.19
N ILE A 18 14.61 -15.99 7.13
CA ILE A 18 14.35 -15.41 8.45
C ILE A 18 13.97 -13.93 8.30
N ASP A 19 14.72 -13.17 7.52
CA ASP A 19 14.44 -11.75 7.28
C ASP A 19 13.04 -11.55 6.67
N LEU A 20 12.70 -12.36 5.65
CA LEU A 20 11.37 -12.34 5.04
C LEU A 20 10.26 -12.68 6.02
N LEU A 21 10.48 -13.67 6.89
CA LEU A 21 9.49 -14.06 7.90
C LEU A 21 9.27 -12.94 8.93
N VAL A 22 10.33 -12.28 9.39
CA VAL A 22 10.24 -11.14 10.32
C VAL A 22 9.50 -9.98 9.67
N ILE A 23 9.84 -9.62 8.43
CA ILE A 23 9.17 -8.54 7.69
C ILE A 23 7.69 -8.88 7.46
N TRP A 24 7.38 -10.12 7.11
CA TRP A 24 6.02 -10.58 6.88
C TRP A 24 5.16 -10.55 8.16
N LEU A 25 5.69 -11.05 9.29
CA LEU A 25 5.00 -10.98 10.59
C LEU A 25 4.76 -9.53 11.02
N TRP A 26 5.71 -8.64 10.77
CA TRP A 26 5.54 -7.20 11.04
C TRP A 26 4.46 -6.59 10.14
N ALA A 27 4.45 -6.93 8.85
CA ALA A 27 3.50 -6.41 7.89
C ALA A 27 2.05 -6.84 8.18
N ILE A 28 1.83 -8.09 8.63
CA ILE A 28 0.49 -8.58 9.01
C ILE A 28 -0.05 -7.86 10.25
N ASN A 29 0.82 -7.55 11.22
CA ASN A 29 0.40 -6.87 12.44
C ASN A 29 0.27 -5.35 12.28
N SER A 30 0.73 -4.81 11.16
CA SER A 30 0.57 -3.40 10.84
C SER A 30 -0.74 -3.24 10.06
N GLU A 31 -1.68 -2.45 10.55
CA GLU A 31 -2.88 -2.06 9.79
C GLU A 31 -2.45 -1.13 8.63
N LEU A 32 -1.96 -1.74 7.54
CA LEU A 32 -1.51 -1.01 6.37
C LEU A 32 -2.73 -0.57 5.54
N GLY A 33 -3.23 0.63 5.81
CA GLY A 33 -4.28 1.27 5.00
C GLY A 33 -3.82 1.65 3.58
N PRO A 34 -4.73 2.16 2.72
CA PRO A 34 -4.39 2.68 1.40
C PRO A 34 -3.43 3.86 1.55
N GLY A 35 -2.24 3.75 0.93
CA GLY A 35 -1.07 4.60 1.22
C GLY A 35 0.14 3.82 1.74
N SER A 36 0.01 2.50 1.89
CA SER A 36 1.06 1.54 2.25
C SER A 36 2.34 1.59 1.39
N ALA A 37 2.37 2.36 0.29
CA ALA A 37 3.60 2.67 -0.45
C ALA A 37 4.69 3.26 0.45
N MET A 38 4.29 4.08 1.43
CA MET A 38 5.22 4.72 2.36
C MET A 38 5.99 3.69 3.21
N VAL A 39 5.40 2.50 3.44
CA VAL A 39 5.99 1.42 4.23
C VAL A 39 7.29 0.93 3.61
N ILE A 40 7.40 0.90 2.28
CA ILE A 40 8.62 0.49 1.58
C ILE A 40 9.78 1.41 1.95
N TYR A 41 9.53 2.72 2.04
CA TYR A 41 10.53 3.73 2.39
C TYR A 41 10.98 3.65 3.85
N ILE A 42 10.27 2.93 4.72
CA ILE A 42 10.63 2.76 6.13
C ILE A 42 11.22 1.36 6.36
N VAL A 43 10.56 0.32 5.87
CA VAL A 43 10.90 -1.09 6.11
C VAL A 43 12.17 -1.48 5.37
N VAL A 44 12.34 -1.07 4.11
CA VAL A 44 13.53 -1.45 3.33
C VAL A 44 14.80 -0.84 3.94
N PRO A 45 14.85 0.47 4.30
CA PRO A 45 16.01 1.01 4.99
C PRO A 45 16.24 0.40 6.39
N MET A 46 15.19 0.14 7.17
CA MET A 46 15.34 -0.52 8.47
C MET A 46 15.94 -1.92 8.34
N ALA A 47 15.45 -2.74 7.41
CA ALA A 47 15.96 -4.09 7.18
C ALA A 47 17.45 -4.07 6.79
N LEU A 48 17.85 -3.09 5.97
CA LEU A 48 19.25 -2.87 5.61
C LEU A 48 20.09 -2.50 6.84
N ILE A 49 19.65 -1.52 7.64
CA ILE A 49 20.37 -1.07 8.85
C ILE A 49 20.54 -2.23 9.84
N ILE A 50 19.48 -2.98 10.13
CA ILE A 50 19.52 -4.11 11.06
C ILE A 50 20.51 -5.17 10.58
N ASN A 51 20.44 -5.56 9.31
CA ASN A 51 21.36 -6.55 8.76
C ASN A 51 22.82 -6.06 8.76
N VAL A 52 23.08 -4.76 8.53
CA VAL A 52 24.43 -4.17 8.64
C VAL A 52 24.93 -4.22 10.08
N ILE A 53 24.10 -3.84 11.06
CA ILE A 53 24.48 -3.88 12.50
C ILE A 53 24.85 -5.30 12.90
N ILE A 54 24.04 -6.31 12.52
CA ILE A 54 24.32 -7.71 12.82
C ILE A 54 25.63 -8.15 12.12
N GLY A 55 25.85 -7.74 10.87
CA GLY A 55 27.08 -8.03 10.13
C GLY A 55 28.34 -7.46 10.78
N VAL A 56 28.26 -6.24 11.33
CA VAL A 56 29.34 -5.58 12.09
C VAL A 56 29.60 -6.30 13.41
N ILE A 57 28.56 -6.65 14.18
CA ILE A 57 28.72 -7.40 15.44
C ILE A 57 29.42 -8.75 15.16
N LEU A 58 28.98 -9.46 14.12
CA LEU A 58 29.59 -10.73 13.74
C LEU A 58 31.00 -10.59 13.17
N PHE A 59 31.35 -9.44 12.60
CA PHE A 59 32.73 -9.15 12.18
C PHE A 59 33.71 -9.24 13.36
N PHE A 60 33.31 -8.69 14.51
CA PHE A 60 34.14 -8.70 15.73
C PHE A 60 34.15 -10.06 16.45
N ILE A 61 33.07 -10.84 16.38
CA ILE A 61 32.96 -12.11 17.13
C ILE A 61 33.42 -13.32 16.28
N LYS A 62 32.95 -13.43 15.02
CA LYS A 62 33.28 -14.54 14.12
C LYS A 62 33.39 -14.06 12.67
N ARG A 63 34.57 -13.56 12.31
CA ARG A 63 34.93 -12.98 11.02
C ARG A 63 34.51 -13.82 9.79
N ALA A 64 34.50 -15.15 9.90
CA ALA A 64 34.11 -16.06 8.82
C ALA A 64 32.64 -15.93 8.38
N TYR A 65 31.73 -15.55 9.30
CA TYR A 65 30.29 -15.40 9.00
C TYR A 65 29.89 -13.98 8.64
N SER A 66 30.75 -13.00 8.92
CA SER A 66 30.45 -11.58 8.65
C SER A 66 30.21 -11.31 7.15
N LEU A 67 31.00 -11.93 6.27
CA LEU A 67 30.86 -11.76 4.81
C LEU A 67 29.51 -12.29 4.28
N LEU A 68 28.96 -13.34 4.91
CA LEU A 68 27.62 -13.85 4.58
C LEU A 68 26.53 -12.84 4.90
N PHE A 69 26.65 -12.10 6.00
CA PHE A 69 25.69 -11.08 6.40
C PHE A 69 25.75 -9.84 5.51
N PHE A 70 26.93 -9.42 5.07
CA PHE A 70 27.05 -8.32 4.11
C PHE A 70 26.42 -8.64 2.76
N ILE A 71 26.62 -9.86 2.25
CA ILE A 71 25.93 -10.33 1.03
C ILE A 71 24.42 -10.38 1.29
N ASN A 72 24.00 -10.90 2.45
CA ASN A 72 22.60 -10.97 2.82
C ASN A 72 21.92 -9.59 2.91
N CYS A 73 22.60 -8.54 3.42
CA CYS A 73 22.07 -7.17 3.40
C CYS A 73 21.59 -6.74 2.02
N ILE A 74 22.42 -6.98 1.01
CA ILE A 74 22.15 -6.54 -0.37
C ILE A 74 21.02 -7.38 -0.95
N VAL A 75 21.11 -8.71 -0.83
CA VAL A 75 20.13 -9.63 -1.41
C VAL A 75 18.77 -9.48 -0.73
N ALA A 76 18.71 -9.43 0.60
CA ALA A 76 17.47 -9.26 1.34
C ALA A 76 16.79 -7.91 1.01
N SER A 77 17.56 -6.82 0.89
CA SER A 77 17.02 -5.51 0.51
C SER A 77 16.41 -5.52 -0.89
N LEU A 78 17.10 -6.13 -1.87
CA LEU A 78 16.60 -6.26 -3.25
C LEU A 78 15.33 -7.12 -3.33
N VAL A 79 15.32 -8.28 -2.65
CA VAL A 79 14.17 -9.18 -2.63
C VAL A 79 12.98 -8.51 -1.95
N THR A 80 13.20 -7.84 -0.81
CA THR A 80 12.15 -7.09 -0.11
C THR A 80 11.58 -6.01 -1.01
N TYR A 81 12.42 -5.21 -1.64
CA TYR A 81 11.98 -4.18 -2.59
C TYR A 81 11.13 -4.77 -3.72
N TRP A 82 11.56 -5.89 -4.31
CA TRP A 82 10.83 -6.55 -5.39
C TRP A 82 9.46 -7.08 -4.95
N ILE A 83 9.38 -7.77 -3.80
CA ILE A 83 8.12 -8.29 -3.24
C ILE A 83 7.13 -7.15 -3.00
N PHE A 84 7.57 -6.09 -2.33
CA PHE A 84 6.69 -4.97 -2.02
C PHE A 84 6.26 -4.20 -3.27
N THR A 85 7.14 -4.00 -4.24
CA THR A 85 6.78 -3.35 -5.52
C THR A 85 5.77 -4.18 -6.30
N SER A 86 5.91 -5.51 -6.29
CA SER A 86 4.94 -6.42 -6.92
C SER A 86 3.58 -6.38 -6.21
N GLU A 87 3.58 -6.35 -4.87
CA GLU A 87 2.33 -6.24 -4.10
C GLU A 87 1.65 -4.88 -4.35
N MET A 88 2.41 -3.78 -4.42
CA MET A 88 1.88 -2.47 -4.80
C MET A 88 1.23 -2.51 -6.19
N SER A 89 1.96 -3.04 -7.19
CA SER A 89 1.46 -3.20 -8.55
C SER A 89 0.13 -3.95 -8.57
N ASN A 90 0.03 -5.05 -7.81
CA ASN A 90 -1.20 -5.82 -7.69
C ASN A 90 -2.32 -5.06 -6.95
N GLN A 91 -1.98 -4.23 -5.96
CA GLN A 91 -2.94 -3.33 -5.31
C GLN A 91 -3.50 -2.27 -6.29
N TYR A 92 -2.67 -1.76 -7.21
CA TYR A 92 -3.09 -0.73 -8.15
C TYR A 92 -3.87 -1.25 -9.37
N GLN A 93 -3.63 -2.49 -9.82
CA GLN A 93 -4.24 -3.02 -11.06
C GLN A 93 -5.65 -3.60 -10.90
N GLY A 94 -6.14 -3.80 -9.67
CA GLY A 94 -7.28 -4.72 -9.48
C GLY A 94 -8.67 -4.12 -9.27
N HIS A 95 -8.83 -3.05 -8.49
CA HIS A 95 -10.05 -3.02 -7.65
C HIS A 95 -10.51 -1.61 -7.24
N PHE A 96 -10.51 -0.65 -8.18
CA PHE A 96 -11.11 0.67 -7.94
C PHE A 96 -12.34 0.89 -8.80
N ASP A 97 -13.46 1.24 -8.18
CA ASP A 97 -14.54 1.89 -8.90
C ASP A 97 -14.40 3.41 -8.74
N ASN A 98 -14.39 4.11 -9.87
CA ASN A 98 -14.24 5.56 -9.92
C ASN A 98 -15.51 6.21 -10.47
N TRP A 99 -15.94 7.28 -9.81
CA TRP A 99 -17.00 8.15 -10.28
C TRP A 99 -16.55 9.60 -10.25
N SER A 100 -17.03 10.40 -11.19
CA SER A 100 -16.83 11.86 -11.16
C SER A 100 -18.12 12.64 -11.33
N PHE A 101 -18.12 13.86 -10.82
CA PHE A 101 -19.18 14.84 -11.05
C PHE A 101 -18.62 16.26 -11.00
N ASN A 102 -19.28 17.18 -11.72
CA ASN A 102 -18.88 18.58 -11.76
C ASN A 102 -19.84 19.42 -10.92
N LEU A 103 -19.28 20.33 -10.12
CA LEU A 103 -20.01 21.42 -9.50
C LEU A 103 -19.31 22.73 -9.86
N LYS A 104 -19.95 23.53 -10.72
CA LYS A 104 -19.36 24.74 -11.31
C LYS A 104 -18.03 24.39 -11.99
N ASP A 105 -16.94 25.05 -11.61
CA ASP A 105 -15.60 24.88 -12.19
C ASP A 105 -14.75 23.82 -11.47
N THR A 106 -15.35 23.06 -10.55
CA THR A 106 -14.66 22.02 -9.78
C THR A 106 -15.14 20.63 -10.17
N THR A 107 -14.19 19.76 -10.54
CA THR A 107 -14.43 18.33 -10.75
C THR A 107 -14.17 17.58 -9.46
N TYR A 108 -15.12 16.78 -9.01
CA TYR A 108 -14.98 15.90 -7.86
C TYR A 108 -14.86 14.45 -8.35
N THR A 109 -13.94 13.70 -7.75
CA THR A 109 -13.73 12.27 -8.04
C THR A 109 -13.93 11.48 -6.75
N ILE A 110 -14.69 10.39 -6.85
CA ILE A 110 -14.90 9.40 -5.80
C ILE A 110 -14.19 8.14 -6.24
N THR A 111 -13.27 7.66 -5.41
CA THR A 111 -12.54 6.41 -5.64
C THR A 111 -12.92 5.43 -4.55
N LYS A 112 -13.49 4.28 -4.92
CA LYS A 112 -13.79 3.19 -3.99
C LYS A 112 -12.70 2.13 -4.09
N PHE A 113 -12.05 1.85 -2.97
CA PHE A 113 -11.04 0.80 -2.81
C PHE A 113 -11.75 -0.53 -2.51
N ASN A 114 -12.15 -1.27 -3.56
CA ASN A 114 -12.99 -2.47 -3.43
C ASN A 114 -12.36 -3.55 -2.52
N LYS A 115 -11.03 -3.66 -2.47
CA LYS A 115 -10.32 -4.61 -1.58
C LYS A 115 -10.42 -4.23 -0.09
N TYR A 116 -10.51 -2.93 0.22
CA TYR A 116 -10.39 -2.41 1.58
C TYR A 116 -11.71 -1.92 2.17
N ASN A 117 -12.80 -1.94 1.39
CA ASN A 117 -14.09 -1.35 1.79
C ASN A 117 -13.93 0.11 2.26
N GLU A 118 -13.11 0.87 1.53
CA GLU A 118 -12.80 2.26 1.81
C GLU A 118 -13.07 3.11 0.58
N PHE A 119 -13.21 4.42 0.78
CA PHE A 119 -13.33 5.38 -0.30
C PHE A 119 -12.52 6.63 0.00
N SER A 120 -12.12 7.32 -1.06
CA SER A 120 -11.59 8.67 -1.00
C SER A 120 -12.38 9.58 -1.94
N MET A 121 -12.42 10.87 -1.62
CA MET A 121 -12.89 11.92 -2.50
C MET A 121 -11.81 12.98 -2.68
N SER A 122 -11.59 13.32 -3.93
CA SER A 122 -10.70 14.40 -4.33
C SER A 122 -11.46 15.44 -5.16
N TYR A 123 -10.92 16.65 -5.22
CA TYR A 123 -11.41 17.68 -6.11
C TYR A 123 -10.26 18.30 -6.92
N SER A 124 -10.57 18.81 -8.11
CA SER A 124 -9.66 19.57 -8.95
C SER A 124 -10.38 20.80 -9.50
N GLU A 125 -9.72 21.95 -9.41
CA GLU A 125 -10.16 23.21 -9.99
C GLU A 125 -9.37 23.43 -11.30
N GLY A 126 -10.01 23.22 -12.46
CA GLY A 126 -9.37 23.33 -13.77
C GLY A 126 -8.43 22.17 -14.13
N SER A 127 -7.34 22.45 -14.85
CA SER A 127 -6.35 21.44 -15.33
C SER A 127 -5.23 21.11 -14.33
N HIS A 128 -5.36 21.57 -13.08
CA HIS A 128 -4.33 21.40 -12.06
C HIS A 128 -4.60 20.20 -11.13
N SER A 129 -3.57 19.89 -10.32
CA SER A 129 -3.51 18.72 -9.43
C SER A 129 -4.78 18.49 -8.62
N SER A 130 -5.20 17.23 -8.49
CA SER A 130 -6.27 16.82 -7.60
C SER A 130 -5.84 16.90 -6.13
N VAL A 131 -6.68 17.47 -5.28
CA VAL A 131 -6.50 17.52 -3.82
C VAL A 131 -7.46 16.51 -3.18
N ASN A 132 -6.93 15.55 -2.42
CA ASN A 132 -7.74 14.65 -1.60
C ASN A 132 -8.29 15.42 -0.39
N PHE A 133 -9.58 15.28 -0.10
CA PHE A 133 -10.23 16.05 0.97
C PHE A 133 -11.12 15.24 1.90
N LEU A 134 -11.43 13.98 1.57
CA LEU A 134 -12.29 13.13 2.40
C LEU A 134 -11.95 11.67 2.19
N ASP A 135 -11.62 10.98 3.27
CA ASP A 135 -11.41 9.53 3.30
C ASP A 135 -12.39 8.88 4.28
N GLY A 136 -12.81 7.65 4.00
CA GLY A 136 -13.71 6.94 4.90
C GLY A 136 -14.00 5.51 4.48
N LYS A 137 -14.98 4.91 5.16
CA LYS A 137 -15.40 3.52 4.91
C LYS A 137 -16.56 3.47 3.92
N CYS A 138 -16.55 2.45 3.07
CA CYS A 138 -17.68 2.12 2.21
C CYS A 138 -18.31 0.79 2.59
N GLU A 139 -19.63 0.69 2.45
CA GLU A 139 -20.39 -0.54 2.69
C GLU A 139 -21.34 -0.78 1.52
N GLN A 140 -21.21 -1.93 0.86
CA GLN A 140 -22.11 -2.34 -0.23
C GLN A 140 -23.39 -2.94 0.36
N LYS A 141 -24.55 -2.33 0.06
CA LYS A 141 -25.88 -2.85 0.41
C LYS A 141 -26.74 -2.97 -0.83
N LYS A 142 -26.84 -4.19 -1.39
CA LYS A 142 -27.54 -4.44 -2.65
C LYS A 142 -27.06 -3.47 -3.74
N ASP A 143 -27.94 -2.61 -4.24
CA ASP A 143 -27.67 -1.63 -5.30
C ASP A 143 -27.27 -0.25 -4.76
N THR A 144 -26.87 -0.17 -3.48
CA THR A 144 -26.48 1.07 -2.81
C THR A 144 -25.12 0.94 -2.18
N ILE A 145 -24.25 1.92 -2.40
CA ILE A 145 -22.95 2.04 -1.74
C ILE A 145 -23.08 3.12 -0.67
N LEU A 146 -22.98 2.74 0.60
CA LEU A 146 -22.94 3.69 1.71
C LEU A 146 -21.51 4.18 1.90
N LEU A 147 -21.32 5.50 2.01
CA LEU A 147 -20.03 6.16 2.24
C LEU A 147 -20.09 6.87 3.59
N THR A 148 -19.22 6.51 4.52
CA THR A 148 -19.17 7.08 5.88
C THR A 148 -17.79 7.61 6.20
N ALA A 149 -17.71 8.89 6.54
CA ALA A 149 -16.49 9.57 6.97
C ALA A 149 -16.84 10.51 8.12
N ASP A 150 -16.24 10.34 9.29
CA ASP A 150 -16.53 11.10 10.51
C ASP A 150 -18.05 11.23 10.81
N SER A 151 -18.60 12.44 10.66
CA SER A 151 -20.02 12.77 10.85
C SER A 151 -20.82 12.84 9.54
N ILE A 152 -20.17 12.55 8.41
CA ILE A 152 -20.73 12.62 7.06
C ILE A 152 -21.19 11.22 6.64
N ARG A 153 -22.44 11.12 6.19
CA ARG A 153 -23.00 9.92 5.58
C ARG A 153 -23.59 10.28 4.22
N MET A 154 -23.04 9.66 3.18
CA MET A 154 -23.47 9.79 1.79
C MET A 154 -23.79 8.41 1.24
N PHE A 155 -24.50 8.35 0.12
CA PHE A 155 -24.70 7.07 -0.56
C PHE A 155 -24.78 7.25 -2.07
N ILE A 156 -24.31 6.23 -2.78
CA ILE A 156 -24.42 6.11 -4.23
C ILE A 156 -25.53 5.11 -4.53
N HIS A 157 -26.51 5.51 -5.31
CA HIS A 157 -27.59 4.64 -5.79
C HIS A 157 -28.00 5.07 -7.20
N ASN A 158 -28.11 4.11 -8.13
CA ASN A 158 -28.44 4.37 -9.55
C ASN A 158 -27.60 5.51 -10.17
N ASP A 159 -26.28 5.42 -10.04
CA ASP A 159 -25.30 6.41 -10.52
C ASP A 159 -25.58 7.85 -10.05
N LYS A 160 -26.16 8.00 -8.86
CA LYS A 160 -26.37 9.30 -8.23
C LYS A 160 -25.78 9.31 -6.84
N LEU A 161 -25.08 10.39 -6.51
CA LEU A 161 -24.59 10.70 -5.17
C LEU A 161 -25.65 11.47 -4.40
N HIS A 162 -26.01 10.95 -3.23
CA HIS A 162 -26.98 11.55 -2.32
C HIS A 162 -26.30 12.07 -1.05
N ASN A 163 -26.90 13.10 -0.43
CA ASN A 163 -26.46 13.73 0.81
C ASN A 163 -25.05 14.36 0.79
N PHE A 164 -24.45 14.55 -0.38
CA PHE A 164 -23.22 15.34 -0.51
C PHE A 164 -23.47 16.76 0.01
N ARG A 165 -22.65 17.20 0.98
CA ARG A 165 -22.83 18.48 1.69
C ARG A 165 -24.25 18.71 2.23
N ARG A 166 -24.93 17.64 2.67
CA ARG A 166 -26.32 17.65 3.17
C ARG A 166 -27.35 18.16 2.14
N SER A 167 -27.01 18.12 0.85
CA SER A 167 -27.95 18.44 -0.23
C SER A 167 -29.06 17.39 -0.32
N LYS A 168 -30.31 17.86 -0.48
CA LYS A 168 -31.47 17.01 -0.79
C LYS A 168 -31.54 16.62 -2.27
N ILE A 169 -30.83 17.35 -3.13
CA ILE A 169 -30.81 17.12 -4.58
C ILE A 169 -29.70 16.11 -4.89
N PRO A 170 -30.01 14.94 -5.49
CA PRO A 170 -29.01 13.97 -5.90
C PRO A 170 -28.15 14.52 -7.05
N ILE A 171 -26.85 14.19 -7.02
CA ILE A 171 -25.89 14.60 -8.05
C ILE A 171 -25.64 13.41 -8.98
N ALA A 172 -25.84 13.59 -10.29
CA ALA A 172 -25.51 12.55 -11.26
C ALA A 172 -24.00 12.30 -11.31
N LEU A 173 -23.62 11.03 -11.28
CA LEU A 173 -22.24 10.57 -11.37
C LEU A 173 -21.96 10.04 -12.78
N LYS A 174 -20.73 10.26 -13.24
CA LYS A 174 -20.17 9.60 -14.42
C LYS A 174 -19.19 8.55 -13.96
N LYS A 175 -19.43 7.28 -14.29
CA LYS A 175 -18.45 6.22 -14.05
C LYS A 175 -17.22 6.45 -14.93
N ILE A 176 -16.04 6.31 -14.33
CA ILE A 176 -14.75 6.36 -15.04
C ILE A 176 -14.30 4.91 -15.17
N ASP A 177 -14.37 4.37 -16.38
CA ASP A 177 -13.82 3.07 -16.68
C ASP A 177 -12.29 3.22 -16.83
N ASN A 178 -11.55 2.44 -16.04
CA ASN A 178 -10.09 2.31 -16.11
C ASN A 178 -9.70 1.15 -17.02
#